data_AF-A0A7K1CW17-F1
#
_entry.id   AF-A0A7K1CW17-F1
#
_cell.length_a   1.000
_cell.length_b   1.000
_cell.length_c   1.000
_cell.angle_alpha   90.00
_cell.angle_beta   90.00
_cell.angle_gamma   90.00
#
_symmetry.space_group_name_H-M   'P 1'
#
loop_
_entity.id
_entity.type
_entity.pdbx_description
1 polymer ?
#
loop_
_entity_poly.entity_id
_entity_poly.type
_entity_poly.pdbx_seq_one_letter_code
_entity_poly.pdbx_strand_id
1 'polypeptide(L)'
;MSAKIIYTLTDEAPLLATYSLLPIVKAFTKAAGIEVETRDISLAGRILAQFGQQEDDLSYLGKLCLEPTTNIIKLPNISASVPQLKAAIAELQSQGYKLPDFPENPQTGEEKEVRAKYAKVMGSAVNPVLREGNSDRRAPKAVKEYAKKHPHSMGQWTKHSKTEVASMTEGDFFGNEKSVTVAEATAVRVEHVGTDGKVTVLKEKIALKAGEILDATYMSKKKLIAYYEQQIQRARSENVLFSLHLKAT
;
A
#
# COMPACT_ATOMS: atom_id res chain seq x y z
N MET A 1 -26.24 -15.55 18.33
CA MET A 1 -25.51 -15.17 17.11
C MET A 1 -24.22 -15.98 17.07
N SER A 2 -23.92 -16.67 15.97
CA SER A 2 -22.65 -17.37 15.78
C SER A 2 -21.54 -16.33 15.57
N ALA A 3 -20.39 -16.50 16.23
CA ALA A 3 -19.23 -15.66 15.99
C ALA A 3 -18.71 -15.90 14.57
N LYS A 4 -18.35 -14.84 13.85
CA LYS A 4 -17.91 -14.91 12.45
C LYS A 4 -16.46 -14.51 12.32
N ILE A 5 -15.72 -15.24 11.48
CA ILE A 5 -14.39 -14.88 11.01
C ILE A 5 -14.50 -14.59 9.52
N ILE A 6 -13.92 -13.47 9.10
CA ILE A 6 -13.77 -13.12 7.69
C ILE A 6 -12.35 -13.52 7.26
N TYR A 7 -12.26 -14.34 6.22
CA TYR A 7 -11.01 -14.78 5.63
C TYR A 7 -10.83 -14.12 4.26
N THR A 8 -9.81 -13.29 4.10
CA THR A 8 -9.62 -12.58 2.83
C THR A 8 -9.13 -13.51 1.73
N LEU A 9 -9.79 -13.51 0.58
CA LEU A 9 -9.23 -14.04 -0.66
C LEU A 9 -8.34 -12.95 -1.28
N THR A 10 -7.10 -13.30 -1.59
CA THR A 10 -6.10 -12.34 -2.08
C THR A 10 -5.53 -12.80 -3.42
N ASP A 11 -4.22 -12.78 -3.58
CA ASP A 11 -3.54 -12.94 -4.86
C ASP A 11 -2.44 -14.01 -4.76
N GLU A 12 -2.00 -14.52 -5.91
CA GLU A 12 -0.77 -15.31 -6.07
C GLU A 12 -0.66 -16.48 -5.07
N ALA A 13 0.50 -16.65 -4.42
CA ALA A 13 0.75 -17.77 -3.53
C ALA A 13 -0.19 -17.84 -2.31
N PRO A 14 -0.50 -16.74 -1.60
CA PRO A 14 -1.52 -16.76 -0.54
C PRO A 14 -2.90 -17.24 -0.99
N LEU A 15 -3.35 -16.89 -2.20
CA LEU A 15 -4.62 -17.37 -2.74
C LEU A 15 -4.58 -18.89 -2.96
N LEU A 16 -3.52 -19.41 -3.59
CA LEU A 16 -3.35 -20.86 -3.78
C LEU A 16 -3.33 -21.62 -2.46
N ALA A 17 -2.60 -21.11 -1.46
CA ALA A 17 -2.56 -21.70 -0.12
C ALA A 17 -3.95 -21.68 0.55
N THR A 18 -4.75 -20.63 0.31
CA THR A 18 -6.11 -20.51 0.83
C THR A 18 -7.02 -21.61 0.31
N TYR A 19 -6.93 -21.99 -0.97
CA TYR A 19 -7.73 -23.09 -1.53
C TYR A 19 -7.49 -24.43 -0.82
N SER A 20 -6.28 -24.65 -0.29
CA SER A 20 -5.95 -25.86 0.50
C SER A 20 -6.34 -25.72 1.97
N LEU A 21 -5.99 -24.60 2.60
CA LEU A 21 -6.11 -24.43 4.05
C LEU A 21 -7.51 -24.05 4.51
N LEU A 22 -8.24 -23.21 3.75
CA LEU A 22 -9.55 -22.68 4.16
C LEU A 22 -10.61 -23.77 4.43
N PRO A 23 -10.73 -24.84 3.61
CA PRO A 23 -11.64 -25.95 3.92
C PRO A 23 -11.34 -26.61 5.27
N ILE A 24 -10.06 -26.74 5.63
CA ILE A 24 -9.62 -27.28 6.91
C ILE A 24 -10.02 -26.33 8.04
N VAL A 25 -9.74 -25.03 7.91
CA VAL A 25 -10.14 -24.03 8.93
C VAL A 25 -11.65 -24.09 9.17
N LYS A 26 -12.45 -24.07 8.10
CA LYS A 26 -13.92 -24.17 8.17
C LYS A 26 -14.39 -25.42 8.90
N ALA A 27 -13.78 -26.57 8.62
CA ALA A 27 -14.15 -27.83 9.26
C ALA A 27 -13.89 -27.82 10.78
N PHE A 28 -12.75 -27.29 11.20
CA PHE A 28 -12.38 -27.23 12.62
C PHE A 28 -13.18 -26.18 13.39
N THR A 29 -13.42 -24.99 12.81
CA THR A 29 -14.17 -23.92 13.49
C THR A 29 -15.65 -24.23 13.64
N LYS A 30 -16.21 -25.08 12.76
CA LYS A 30 -17.60 -25.54 12.84
C LYS A 30 -17.93 -26.19 14.18
N ALA A 31 -17.00 -26.96 14.76
CA ALA A 31 -17.18 -27.61 16.06
C ALA A 31 -17.36 -26.60 17.22
N ALA A 32 -16.83 -25.38 17.06
CA ALA A 32 -16.96 -24.28 18.01
C ALA A 32 -18.14 -23.35 17.68
N GLY A 33 -18.96 -23.67 16.66
CA GLY A 33 -20.05 -22.80 16.21
C GLY A 33 -19.56 -21.47 15.63
N ILE A 34 -18.35 -21.44 15.06
CA ILE A 34 -17.76 -20.26 14.42
C ILE A 34 -17.88 -20.40 12.90
N GLU A 35 -18.55 -19.43 12.28
CA GLU A 35 -18.68 -19.33 10.83
C GLU A 35 -17.45 -18.65 10.23
N VAL A 36 -16.99 -19.14 9.06
CA VAL A 36 -15.89 -18.53 8.31
C VAL A 36 -16.40 -18.12 6.94
N GLU A 37 -16.54 -16.82 6.73
CA GLU A 37 -16.92 -16.23 5.46
C GLU A 37 -15.68 -15.74 4.71
N THR A 38 -15.81 -15.58 3.39
CA THR A 38 -14.75 -15.04 2.54
C THR A 38 -15.14 -13.68 2.00
N ARG A 39 -14.16 -12.81 1.82
CA ARG A 39 -14.30 -11.55 1.07
C ARG A 39 -13.12 -11.42 0.12
N ASP A 40 -13.40 -11.13 -1.13
CA ASP A 40 -12.42 -11.04 -2.22
C ASP A 40 -11.85 -9.63 -2.31
N ILE A 41 -10.57 -9.52 -1.95
CA ILE A 41 -9.79 -8.29 -2.06
C ILE A 41 -8.61 -8.46 -3.02
N SER A 42 -8.67 -9.47 -3.89
CA SER A 42 -7.71 -9.66 -4.99
C SER A 42 -7.66 -8.43 -5.89
N LEU A 43 -6.58 -8.26 -6.64
CA LEU A 43 -6.47 -7.20 -7.64
C LEU A 43 -7.60 -7.31 -8.67
N ALA A 44 -7.92 -8.52 -9.12
CA ALA A 44 -8.98 -8.78 -10.09
C ALA A 44 -10.36 -8.37 -9.53
N GLY A 45 -10.73 -8.86 -8.34
CA GLY A 45 -12.01 -8.53 -7.71
C GLY A 45 -12.17 -7.03 -7.46
N ARG A 46 -11.11 -6.35 -7.00
CA ARG A 46 -11.13 -4.89 -6.80
C ARG A 46 -11.27 -4.11 -8.10
N ILE A 47 -10.61 -4.55 -9.19
CA ILE A 47 -10.81 -3.94 -10.51
C ILE A 47 -12.29 -4.07 -10.92
N LEU A 48 -12.86 -5.28 -10.88
CA LEU A 48 -14.25 -5.52 -11.28
C LEU A 48 -15.24 -4.69 -10.45
N ALA A 49 -14.99 -4.55 -9.14
CA ALA A 49 -15.81 -3.71 -8.27
C ALA A 49 -15.85 -2.23 -8.70
N GLN A 50 -14.72 -1.65 -9.15
CA GLN A 50 -14.70 -0.26 -9.62
C GLN A 50 -15.50 -0.02 -10.91
N PHE A 51 -15.79 -1.08 -11.66
CA PHE A 51 -16.61 -1.05 -12.87
C PHE A 51 -17.99 -1.68 -12.68
N GLY A 52 -18.39 -1.95 -11.43
CA GLY A 52 -19.71 -2.48 -11.10
C GLY A 52 -19.97 -3.90 -11.64
N GLN A 53 -18.91 -4.66 -11.92
CA GLN A 53 -19.00 -6.03 -12.42
C GLN A 53 -18.88 -7.08 -11.29
N GLN A 54 -18.65 -6.63 -10.05
CA GLN A 54 -18.64 -7.43 -8.83
C GLN A 54 -18.97 -6.54 -7.62
N GLU A 55 -19.38 -7.14 -6.51
CA GLU A 55 -19.52 -6.46 -5.21
C GLU A 55 -18.19 -5.86 -4.73
N ASP A 56 -18.26 -4.68 -4.09
CA ASP A 56 -17.08 -4.02 -3.52
C ASP A 56 -16.80 -4.51 -2.09
N ASP A 57 -16.20 -5.70 -2.02
CA ASP A 57 -15.83 -6.35 -0.77
C ASP A 57 -14.83 -5.54 0.06
N LEU A 58 -13.96 -4.74 -0.56
CA LEU A 58 -13.02 -3.89 0.18
C LEU A 58 -13.75 -2.76 0.92
N SER A 59 -14.66 -2.07 0.23
CA SER A 59 -15.51 -1.05 0.85
C SER A 59 -16.43 -1.65 1.92
N TYR A 60 -16.95 -2.86 1.69
CA TYR A 60 -17.73 -3.59 2.70
C TYR A 60 -16.89 -3.90 3.95
N LEU A 61 -15.67 -4.42 3.79
CA LEU A 61 -14.77 -4.68 4.90
C LEU A 61 -14.39 -3.42 5.66
N GLY A 62 -14.17 -2.30 4.99
CA GLY A 62 -13.90 -1.01 5.64
C GLY A 62 -15.00 -0.59 6.62
N LYS A 63 -16.27 -0.83 6.27
CA LYS A 63 -17.40 -0.59 7.19
C LYS A 63 -17.35 -1.54 8.37
N LEU A 64 -17.09 -2.84 8.12
CA LEU A 64 -17.00 -3.84 9.17
C LEU A 64 -15.86 -3.58 10.15
N CYS A 65 -14.72 -3.04 9.72
CA CYS A 65 -13.60 -2.70 10.60
C CYS A 65 -14.00 -1.74 11.76
N LEU A 66 -15.08 -0.99 11.61
CA LEU A 66 -15.60 -0.08 12.64
C LEU A 66 -16.57 -0.78 13.62
N GLU A 67 -16.98 -2.00 13.33
CA GLU A 67 -17.88 -2.77 14.17
C GLU A 67 -17.11 -3.57 15.23
N PRO A 68 -17.51 -3.53 16.51
CA PRO A 68 -16.77 -4.17 17.61
C PRO A 68 -16.76 -5.70 17.53
N THR A 69 -17.65 -6.30 16.73
CA THR A 69 -17.79 -7.75 16.56
C THR A 69 -16.95 -8.30 15.40
N THR A 70 -16.30 -7.43 14.64
CA THR A 70 -15.58 -7.83 13.43
C THR A 70 -14.28 -8.55 13.75
N ASN A 71 -14.08 -9.69 13.10
CA ASN A 71 -12.86 -10.49 13.17
C ASN A 71 -12.40 -10.83 11.75
N ILE A 72 -11.27 -10.25 11.32
CA ILE A 72 -10.73 -10.39 9.97
C ILE A 72 -9.35 -11.06 10.04
N ILE A 73 -9.18 -12.16 9.31
CA ILE A 73 -7.89 -12.73 8.96
C ILE A 73 -7.47 -12.18 7.60
N LYS A 74 -6.50 -11.27 7.61
CA LYS A 74 -5.96 -10.61 6.42
C LYS A 74 -4.68 -11.29 5.94
N LEU A 75 -4.72 -11.87 4.74
CA LEU A 75 -3.56 -12.48 4.08
C LEU A 75 -2.80 -11.45 3.24
N PRO A 76 -1.53 -11.67 2.87
CA PRO A 76 -0.82 -10.80 1.93
C PRO A 76 -1.56 -10.66 0.59
N ASN A 77 -1.56 -9.46 0.00
CA ASN A 77 -2.21 -9.13 -1.28
C ASN A 77 -1.30 -8.22 -2.12
N ILE A 78 -1.60 -8.11 -3.41
CA ILE A 78 -0.87 -7.24 -4.34
C ILE A 78 -1.20 -5.76 -4.05
N SER A 79 -0.15 -4.97 -3.80
CA SER A 79 -0.17 -3.52 -4.00
C SER A 79 0.25 -3.24 -5.44
N ALA A 80 -0.70 -3.01 -6.34
CA ALA A 80 -0.45 -3.13 -7.77
C ALA A 80 0.40 -1.97 -8.32
N SER A 81 1.49 -2.34 -8.98
CA SER A 81 2.21 -1.46 -9.91
C SER A 81 1.44 -1.30 -11.23
N VAL A 82 1.83 -0.33 -12.06
CA VAL A 82 1.21 -0.13 -13.39
C VAL A 82 1.30 -1.38 -14.28
N PRO A 83 2.47 -2.07 -14.39
CA PRO A 83 2.54 -3.31 -15.16
C PRO A 83 1.60 -4.41 -14.66
N GLN A 84 1.50 -4.61 -13.35
CA GLN A 84 0.61 -5.61 -12.76
C GLN A 84 -0.87 -5.28 -13.01
N LEU A 85 -1.24 -3.99 -12.91
CA LEU A 85 -2.58 -3.54 -13.23
C LEU A 85 -2.93 -3.86 -14.69
N LYS A 86 -2.06 -3.49 -15.64
CA LYS A 86 -2.28 -3.76 -17.07
C LYS A 86 -2.40 -5.25 -17.38
N ALA A 87 -1.56 -6.08 -16.75
CA ALA A 87 -1.64 -7.53 -16.90
C ALA A 87 -2.99 -8.08 -16.41
N ALA A 88 -3.45 -7.66 -15.23
CA ALA A 88 -4.75 -8.08 -14.70
C ALA A 88 -5.93 -7.61 -15.57
N ILE A 89 -5.88 -6.39 -16.11
CA ILE A 89 -6.90 -5.89 -17.05
C ILE A 89 -6.94 -6.77 -18.30
N ALA A 90 -5.79 -7.05 -18.91
CA ALA A 90 -5.71 -7.87 -20.12
C ALA A 90 -6.20 -9.31 -19.87
N GLU A 91 -5.86 -9.90 -18.72
CA GLU A 91 -6.35 -11.22 -18.32
C GLU A 91 -7.88 -11.22 -18.17
N LEU A 92 -8.44 -10.24 -17.46
CA LEU A 92 -9.90 -10.11 -17.29
C LEU A 92 -10.62 -9.87 -18.63
N GLN A 93 -10.07 -9.02 -19.50
CA GLN A 93 -10.60 -8.81 -20.85
C GLN A 93 -10.62 -10.12 -21.66
N SER A 94 -9.55 -10.94 -21.56
CA SER A 94 -9.50 -12.24 -22.23
C SER A 94 -10.54 -13.24 -21.72
N GLN A 95 -11.03 -13.06 -20.49
CA GLN A 95 -12.11 -13.83 -19.88
C GLN A 95 -13.51 -13.27 -20.18
N GLY A 96 -13.61 -12.19 -20.96
CA GLY A 96 -14.87 -11.60 -21.42
C GLY A 96 -15.40 -10.42 -20.60
N TYR A 97 -14.65 -9.95 -19.60
CA TYR A 97 -15.02 -8.75 -18.86
C TYR A 97 -14.84 -7.48 -19.71
N LYS A 98 -15.87 -6.64 -19.77
CA LYS A 98 -15.85 -5.40 -20.55
C LYS A 98 -15.19 -4.29 -19.72
N LEU A 99 -13.87 -4.28 -19.71
CA LEU A 99 -13.06 -3.29 -18.99
C LEU A 99 -12.33 -2.38 -20.00
N PRO A 100 -12.32 -1.05 -19.78
CA PRO A 100 -11.50 -0.15 -20.59
C PRO A 100 -10.01 -0.38 -20.29
N ASP A 101 -9.14 -0.08 -21.26
CA ASP A 101 -7.70 -0.09 -21.02
C ASP A 101 -7.29 0.99 -20.01
N PHE A 102 -6.15 0.80 -19.35
CA PHE A 102 -5.59 1.82 -18.44
C PHE A 102 -4.94 2.97 -19.24
N PRO A 103 -5.47 4.22 -19.17
CA PRO A 103 -4.91 5.34 -19.92
C PRO A 103 -3.75 5.98 -19.15
N GLU A 104 -2.52 5.73 -19.59
CA GLU A 104 -1.31 6.27 -18.96
C GLU A 104 -1.18 7.79 -19.10
N ASN A 105 -1.78 8.38 -20.14
CA ASN A 105 -1.78 9.82 -20.38
C ASN A 105 -3.16 10.30 -20.87
N PRO A 106 -4.15 10.42 -19.96
CA PRO A 106 -5.54 10.67 -20.33
C PRO A 106 -5.71 12.10 -20.87
N GLN A 107 -6.24 12.20 -22.09
CA GLN A 107 -6.53 13.45 -22.79
C GLN A 107 -7.99 13.85 -22.65
N THR A 108 -8.90 12.88 -22.56
CA THR A 108 -10.35 13.13 -22.50
C THR A 108 -10.90 13.08 -21.07
N GLY A 109 -12.13 13.58 -20.88
CA GLY A 109 -12.84 13.47 -19.61
C GLY A 109 -13.07 12.00 -19.20
N GLU A 110 -13.50 11.17 -20.16
CA GLU A 110 -13.72 9.74 -19.96
C GLU A 110 -12.44 9.01 -19.55
N GLU A 111 -11.31 9.26 -20.22
CA GLU A 111 -10.03 8.64 -19.87
C GLU A 111 -9.58 9.07 -18.46
N LYS A 112 -9.84 10.31 -18.05
CA LYS A 112 -9.54 10.78 -16.69
C LYS A 112 -10.39 10.05 -15.66
N GLU A 113 -11.67 9.82 -15.94
CA GLU A 113 -12.56 9.05 -15.06
C GLU A 113 -12.14 7.59 -14.95
N VAL A 114 -11.81 6.94 -16.07
CA VAL A 114 -11.28 5.57 -16.11
C VAL A 114 -9.98 5.48 -15.30
N ARG A 115 -9.05 6.41 -15.51
CA ARG A 115 -7.81 6.46 -14.73
C ARG A 115 -8.07 6.63 -13.24
N ALA A 116 -9.03 7.49 -12.87
CA ALA A 116 -9.38 7.74 -11.48
C ALA A 116 -9.96 6.49 -10.80
N LYS A 117 -10.77 5.69 -11.52
CA LYS A 117 -11.25 4.38 -11.04
C LYS A 117 -10.10 3.41 -10.80
N TYR A 118 -9.18 3.28 -11.77
CA TYR A 118 -8.02 2.40 -11.62
C TYR A 118 -7.05 2.87 -10.52
N ALA A 119 -6.89 4.18 -10.34
CA ALA A 119 -6.03 4.73 -9.29
C ALA A 119 -6.48 4.30 -7.88
N LYS A 120 -7.78 4.04 -7.66
CA LYS A 120 -8.30 3.54 -6.37
C LYS A 120 -7.89 2.10 -6.05
N VAL A 121 -7.47 1.31 -7.04
CA VAL A 121 -7.07 -0.09 -6.86
C VAL A 121 -5.56 -0.31 -7.03
N MET A 122 -4.84 0.71 -7.46
CA MET A 122 -3.38 0.73 -7.53
C MET A 122 -2.74 0.96 -6.16
N GLY A 123 -1.45 0.61 -6.05
CA GLY A 123 -0.67 0.88 -4.84
C GLY A 123 -1.21 0.14 -3.62
N SER A 124 -0.89 0.65 -2.43
CA SER A 124 -1.40 0.12 -1.17
C SER A 124 -2.87 0.50 -0.90
N ALA A 125 -3.80 0.07 -1.74
CA ALA A 125 -5.24 0.39 -1.61
C ALA A 125 -5.95 -0.30 -0.44
N VAL A 126 -5.52 -1.51 -0.06
CA VAL A 126 -6.22 -2.34 0.94
C VAL A 126 -5.89 -1.94 2.38
N ASN A 127 -4.61 -1.75 2.70
CA ASN A 127 -4.19 -1.50 4.08
C ASN A 127 -4.81 -0.22 4.71
N PRO A 128 -4.92 0.91 3.99
CA PRO A 128 -5.55 2.12 4.54
C PRO A 128 -7.02 1.94 4.90
N VAL A 129 -7.71 0.98 4.28
CA VAL A 129 -9.12 0.68 4.57
C VAL A 129 -9.28 -0.25 5.76
N LEU A 130 -8.37 -1.21 5.94
CA LEU A 130 -8.52 -2.25 6.97
C LEU A 130 -7.82 -1.93 8.29
N ARG A 131 -6.92 -0.94 8.33
CA ARG A 131 -6.10 -0.62 9.51
C ARG A 131 -6.72 0.50 10.35
N GLU A 132 -7.93 0.26 10.83
CA GLU A 132 -8.64 1.13 11.80
C GLU A 132 -8.11 0.93 13.23
N GLY A 133 -6.79 0.93 13.39
CA GLY A 133 -6.10 0.67 14.65
C GLY A 133 -4.59 0.68 14.52
N ASN A 134 -3.91 0.56 15.66
CA ASN A 134 -2.45 0.49 15.73
C ASN A 134 -1.92 -0.94 15.48
N SER A 135 -0.60 -1.07 15.37
CA SER A 135 0.06 -2.34 15.06
C SER A 135 0.73 -2.98 16.29
N ASP A 136 0.32 -4.18 16.69
CA ASP A 136 1.13 -5.11 17.50
C ASP A 136 1.83 -6.11 16.56
N ARG A 137 3.15 -5.99 16.40
CA ARG A 137 3.94 -6.87 15.53
C ARG A 137 5.15 -7.42 16.28
N ARG A 138 5.20 -8.75 16.43
CA ARG A 138 6.27 -9.46 17.14
C ARG A 138 6.43 -10.89 16.61
N ALA A 139 7.65 -11.43 16.70
CA ALA A 139 7.90 -12.83 16.39
C ALA A 139 7.32 -13.73 17.51
N PRO A 140 6.49 -14.76 17.19
CA PRO A 140 5.98 -15.67 18.20
C PRO A 140 7.10 -16.46 18.90
N LYS A 141 6.92 -16.78 20.19
CA LYS A 141 7.92 -17.53 20.98
C LYS A 141 8.30 -18.85 20.32
N ALA A 142 7.32 -19.62 19.82
CA ALA A 142 7.57 -20.89 19.13
C ALA A 142 8.49 -20.71 17.90
N VAL A 143 8.27 -19.66 17.10
CA VAL A 143 9.12 -19.34 15.93
C VAL A 143 10.52 -18.93 16.38
N LYS A 144 10.64 -18.13 17.45
CA LYS A 144 11.95 -17.70 17.98
C LYS A 144 12.76 -18.89 18.53
N GLU A 145 12.13 -19.79 19.26
CA GLU A 145 12.80 -21.00 19.76
C GLU A 145 13.18 -21.97 18.63
N TYR A 146 12.34 -22.09 17.61
CA TYR A 146 12.68 -22.84 16.40
C TYR A 146 13.92 -22.25 15.71
N ALA A 147 13.97 -20.94 15.51
CA ALA A 147 15.12 -20.27 14.88
C ALA A 147 16.41 -20.39 15.71
N LYS A 148 16.34 -20.54 17.04
CA LYS A 148 17.51 -20.84 17.88
C LYS A 148 18.03 -22.25 17.66
N LYS A 149 17.14 -23.24 17.51
CA LYS A 149 17.48 -24.64 17.27
C LYS A 149 17.92 -24.91 15.83
N HIS A 150 17.40 -24.13 14.90
CA HIS A 150 17.66 -24.23 13.46
C HIS A 150 18.11 -22.86 12.94
N PRO A 151 19.34 -22.42 13.27
CA PRO A 151 19.84 -21.13 12.84
C PRO A 151 19.90 -21.07 11.31
N HIS A 152 19.36 -20.00 10.75
CA HIS A 152 19.51 -19.70 9.32
C HIS A 152 20.91 -19.16 9.04
N SER A 153 21.33 -19.23 7.78
CA SER A 153 22.60 -18.68 7.34
C SER A 153 22.67 -17.18 7.58
N MET A 154 23.72 -16.73 8.26
CA MET A 154 24.04 -15.32 8.45
C MET A 154 25.39 -15.05 7.77
N GLY A 155 25.42 -14.13 6.80
CA GLY A 155 26.65 -13.75 6.13
C GLY A 155 27.68 -13.17 7.10
N GLN A 156 28.95 -13.54 6.94
CA GLN A 156 30.03 -13.02 7.77
C GLN A 156 30.22 -11.51 7.51
N TRP A 157 30.25 -10.73 8.58
CA TRP A 157 30.64 -9.32 8.53
C TRP A 157 32.14 -9.16 8.73
N THR A 158 32.76 -8.28 7.96
CA THR A 158 34.18 -7.96 8.10
C THR A 158 34.35 -6.49 8.46
N LYS A 159 35.42 -6.18 9.20
CA LYS A 159 35.83 -4.80 9.51
C LYS A 159 36.27 -3.99 8.28
N HIS A 160 36.43 -4.66 7.13
CA HIS A 160 36.83 -4.07 5.86
C HIS A 160 35.62 -3.81 4.94
N SER A 161 34.39 -4.02 5.43
CA SER A 161 33.17 -3.71 4.68
C SER A 161 33.12 -2.23 4.32
N LYS A 162 32.91 -1.94 3.03
CA LYS A 162 32.63 -0.60 2.51
C LYS A 162 31.12 -0.33 2.38
N THR A 163 30.27 -1.26 2.80
CA THR A 163 28.82 -1.07 2.74
C THR A 163 28.40 0.02 3.71
N GLU A 164 27.67 0.99 3.21
CA GLU A 164 27.13 2.11 3.97
C GLU A 164 25.75 2.50 3.43
N VAL A 165 25.03 3.29 4.23
CA VAL A 165 23.83 3.98 3.77
C VAL A 165 24.21 5.42 3.45
N ALA A 166 23.97 5.83 2.20
CA ALA A 166 24.01 7.23 1.83
C ALA A 166 22.57 7.79 1.82
N SER A 167 22.39 8.96 2.43
CA SER A 167 21.13 9.73 2.37
C SER A 167 21.40 11.20 2.06
N MET A 168 20.38 11.91 1.55
CA MET A 168 20.46 13.36 1.37
C MET A 168 20.62 14.06 2.73
N THR A 169 21.37 15.16 2.77
CA THR A 169 21.56 15.97 3.99
C THR A 169 20.74 17.25 4.00
N GLU A 170 20.15 17.62 2.87
CA GLU A 170 19.30 18.80 2.73
C GLU A 170 18.37 18.70 1.51
N GLY A 171 17.25 19.42 1.55
CA GLY A 171 16.30 19.48 0.44
C GLY A 171 15.49 18.22 0.22
N ASP A 172 15.54 17.29 1.18
CA ASP A 172 14.70 16.11 1.25
C ASP A 172 13.46 16.36 2.10
N PHE A 173 12.63 15.33 2.26
CA PHE A 173 11.41 15.45 3.05
C PHE A 173 11.71 15.76 4.53
N PHE A 174 12.77 15.18 5.09
CA PHE A 174 13.14 15.40 6.49
C PHE A 174 13.56 16.85 6.74
N GLY A 175 14.46 17.39 5.91
CA GLY A 175 14.96 18.75 6.10
C GLY A 175 13.97 19.86 5.76
N ASN A 176 12.90 19.55 5.02
CA ASN A 176 11.90 20.55 4.58
C ASN A 176 10.57 20.48 5.35
N GLU A 177 10.42 19.54 6.29
CA GLU A 177 9.17 19.34 7.00
C GLU A 177 8.78 20.56 7.85
N LYS A 178 7.50 20.89 7.80
CA LYS A 178 6.83 21.78 8.74
C LYS A 178 5.59 21.07 9.28
N SER A 179 5.35 21.22 10.57
CA SER A 179 4.24 20.57 11.27
C SER A 179 3.45 21.58 12.06
N VAL A 180 2.13 21.36 12.16
CA VAL A 180 1.23 22.11 13.04
C VAL A 180 0.28 21.16 13.74
N THR A 181 -0.04 21.45 15.00
CA THR A 181 -1.17 20.84 15.70
C THR A 181 -2.37 21.76 15.57
N VAL A 182 -3.45 21.25 14.98
CA VAL A 182 -4.68 21.98 14.71
C VAL A 182 -5.45 22.17 16.01
N ALA A 183 -5.73 23.42 16.41
CA ALA A 183 -6.41 23.70 17.67
C ALA A 183 -7.90 23.32 17.63
N GLU A 184 -8.59 23.63 16.54
CA GLU A 184 -10.04 23.43 16.37
C GLU A 184 -10.35 22.77 15.03
N ALA A 185 -11.47 22.06 14.95
CA ALA A 185 -11.89 21.42 13.70
C ALA A 185 -12.07 22.46 12.59
N THR A 186 -11.42 22.23 11.45
CA THR A 186 -11.36 23.19 10.34
C THR A 186 -11.23 22.47 9.00
N ALA A 187 -11.16 23.21 7.91
CA ALA A 187 -10.84 22.68 6.60
C ALA A 187 -9.77 23.53 5.92
N VAL A 188 -8.81 22.85 5.29
CA VAL A 188 -7.74 23.51 4.53
C VAL A 188 -7.83 23.13 3.05
N ARG A 189 -7.24 23.97 2.20
CA ARG A 189 -7.00 23.66 0.78
C ARG A 189 -5.50 23.67 0.50
N VAL A 190 -5.07 22.87 -0.45
CA VAL A 190 -3.68 22.88 -0.95
C VAL A 190 -3.69 23.55 -2.31
N GLU A 191 -2.91 24.62 -2.45
CA GLU A 191 -2.80 25.40 -3.67
C GLU A 191 -1.35 25.69 -4.03
N HIS A 192 -1.08 25.78 -5.32
CA HIS A 192 0.19 26.23 -5.87
C HIS A 192 -0.01 27.62 -6.45
N VAL A 193 0.74 28.60 -5.93
CA VAL A 193 0.80 29.96 -6.47
C VAL A 193 2.01 30.05 -7.38
N GLY A 194 1.78 30.19 -8.69
CA GLY A 194 2.82 30.33 -9.69
C GLY A 194 3.61 31.63 -9.52
N THR A 195 4.80 31.68 -10.13
CA THR A 195 5.63 32.91 -10.15
C THR A 195 4.97 34.05 -10.92
N ASP A 196 3.99 33.74 -11.76
CA ASP A 196 3.10 34.67 -12.48
C ASP A 196 1.89 35.11 -11.62
N GLY A 197 1.78 34.64 -10.37
CA GLY A 197 0.64 34.88 -9.48
C GLY A 197 -0.56 33.98 -9.76
N LYS A 198 -0.51 33.08 -10.76
CA LYS A 198 -1.63 32.19 -11.08
C LYS A 198 -1.79 31.13 -10.00
N VAL A 199 -2.99 31.04 -9.44
CA VAL A 199 -3.33 30.03 -8.42
C VAL A 199 -3.85 28.77 -9.10
N THR A 200 -3.27 27.62 -8.76
CA THR A 200 -3.75 26.29 -9.13
C THR A 200 -4.12 25.52 -7.87
N VAL A 201 -5.39 25.16 -7.71
CA VAL A 201 -5.85 24.35 -6.58
C VAL A 201 -5.44 22.90 -6.83
N LEU A 202 -4.60 22.35 -5.95
CA LEU A 202 -4.15 20.96 -5.99
C LEU A 202 -5.10 20.03 -5.24
N LYS A 203 -5.65 20.53 -4.12
CA LYS A 203 -6.67 19.84 -3.32
C LYS A 203 -7.61 20.86 -2.72
N GLU A 204 -8.89 20.80 -3.09
CA GLU A 204 -9.88 21.81 -2.73
C GLU A 204 -10.23 21.79 -1.23
N LYS A 205 -10.31 20.61 -0.63
CA LYS A 205 -10.71 20.46 0.78
C LYS A 205 -10.05 19.26 1.44
N ILE A 206 -9.49 19.50 2.62
CA ILE A 206 -9.04 18.51 3.60
C ILE A 206 -9.68 18.91 4.93
N ALA A 207 -10.59 18.08 5.44
CA ALA A 207 -11.19 18.30 6.75
C ALA A 207 -10.21 17.83 7.84
N LEU A 208 -10.01 18.67 8.85
CA LEU A 208 -9.12 18.42 9.97
C LEU A 208 -9.91 18.47 11.28
N LYS A 209 -9.55 17.60 12.22
CA LYS A 209 -10.09 17.54 13.58
C LYS A 209 -9.32 18.46 14.52
N ALA A 210 -9.94 18.82 15.63
CA ALA A 210 -9.23 19.42 16.76
C ALA A 210 -8.19 18.42 17.30
N GLY A 211 -6.97 18.89 17.55
CA GLY A 211 -5.82 18.10 17.97
C GLY A 211 -5.12 17.30 16.85
N GLU A 212 -5.61 17.37 15.60
CA GLU A 212 -4.97 16.68 14.47
C GLU A 212 -3.62 17.33 14.14
N ILE A 213 -2.63 16.50 13.79
CA ILE A 213 -1.31 16.96 13.34
C ILE A 213 -1.31 16.98 11.82
N LEU A 214 -0.95 18.13 11.24
CA LEU A 214 -0.81 18.30 9.79
C LEU A 214 0.64 18.65 9.47
N ASP A 215 1.25 17.81 8.64
CA ASP A 215 2.61 18.00 8.16
C ASP A 215 2.61 18.39 6.67
N ALA A 216 3.52 19.29 6.30
CA ALA A 216 3.78 19.66 4.92
C ALA A 216 5.29 19.62 4.65
N THR A 217 5.68 18.95 3.58
CA THR A 217 7.09 18.80 3.18
C THR A 217 7.21 18.69 1.66
N TYR A 218 8.43 18.75 1.14
CA TYR A 218 8.72 18.55 -0.28
C TYR A 218 10.13 17.99 -0.49
N MET A 219 10.33 17.36 -1.65
CA MET A 219 11.63 16.89 -2.13
C MET A 219 12.10 17.79 -3.28
N SER A 220 13.27 18.38 -3.16
CA SER A 220 13.85 19.21 -4.23
C SER A 220 14.40 18.31 -5.34
N LYS A 221 13.74 18.30 -6.51
CA LYS A 221 14.22 17.57 -7.69
C LYS A 221 15.67 17.92 -8.06
N LYS A 222 16.04 19.21 -7.98
CA LYS A 222 17.40 19.69 -8.29
C LYS A 222 18.43 19.06 -7.34
N LYS A 223 18.16 19.09 -6.03
CA LYS A 223 19.08 18.53 -5.03
C LYS A 223 19.12 17.00 -5.10
N LEU A 224 17.99 16.34 -5.37
CA LEU A 224 17.92 14.89 -5.57
C LEU A 224 18.77 14.41 -6.76
N ILE A 225 18.69 15.10 -7.91
CA ILE A 225 19.50 14.76 -9.09
C ILE A 225 21.00 14.94 -8.79
N ALA A 226 21.39 16.08 -8.23
CA ALA A 226 22.78 16.34 -7.87
C ALA A 226 23.31 15.31 -6.87
N TYR A 227 22.48 14.93 -5.89
CA TYR A 227 22.79 13.87 -4.94
C TYR A 227 23.02 12.53 -5.63
N TYR A 228 22.12 12.10 -6.53
CA TYR A 228 22.32 10.85 -7.28
C TYR A 228 23.59 10.86 -8.11
N GLU A 229 23.89 11.95 -8.83
CA GLU A 229 25.14 12.08 -9.58
C GLU A 229 26.36 11.92 -8.68
N GLN A 230 26.36 12.58 -7.52
CA GLN A 230 27.44 12.46 -6.52
C GLN A 230 27.58 11.02 -6.00
N GLN A 231 26.48 10.36 -5.63
CA GLN A 231 26.54 8.99 -5.09
C GLN A 231 26.93 7.96 -6.15
N ILE A 232 26.55 8.16 -7.42
CA ILE A 232 26.99 7.30 -8.53
C ILE A 232 28.51 7.46 -8.74
N GLN A 233 29.02 8.69 -8.73
CA GLN A 233 30.46 8.95 -8.84
C GLN A 233 31.24 8.35 -7.66
N ARG A 234 30.71 8.48 -6.44
CA ARG A 234 31.27 7.89 -5.23
C ARG A 234 31.31 6.37 -5.29
N ALA A 235 30.20 5.72 -5.64
CA ALA A 235 30.16 4.27 -5.76
C ALA A 235 31.19 3.76 -6.79
N ARG A 236 31.37 4.50 -7.89
CA ARG A 236 32.39 4.22 -8.89
C ARG A 236 33.82 4.41 -8.37
N SER A 237 34.10 5.50 -7.66
CA SER A 237 35.46 5.78 -7.14
C SER A 237 35.87 4.81 -6.03
N GLU A 238 34.93 4.42 -5.19
CA GLU A 238 35.16 3.46 -4.09
C GLU A 238 35.12 1.99 -4.56
N ASN A 239 34.72 1.76 -5.81
CA ASN A 239 34.52 0.46 -6.45
C ASN A 239 33.54 -0.42 -5.66
N VAL A 240 32.35 0.11 -5.37
CA VAL A 240 31.25 -0.58 -4.68
C VAL A 240 30.01 -0.63 -5.57
N LEU A 241 29.13 -1.60 -5.29
CA LEU A 241 27.85 -1.71 -6.00
C LEU A 241 26.95 -0.53 -5.66
N PHE A 242 26.45 0.16 -6.67
CA PHE A 242 25.40 1.15 -6.50
C PHE A 242 24.05 0.46 -6.39
N SER A 243 23.33 0.70 -5.29
CA SER A 243 22.00 0.15 -5.07
C SER A 243 21.03 1.25 -4.61
N LEU A 244 19.76 1.13 -5.01
CA LEU A 244 18.70 2.07 -4.69
C LEU A 244 17.60 1.36 -3.92
N HIS A 245 17.34 1.82 -2.69
CA HIS A 245 16.34 1.24 -1.78
C HIS A 245 15.20 2.23 -1.58
N LEU A 246 14.07 1.99 -2.24
CA LEU A 246 12.88 2.84 -2.20
C LEU A 246 11.63 1.99 -1.91
N LYS A 247 10.55 2.67 -1.50
CA LYS A 247 9.20 2.11 -1.50
C LYS A 247 8.36 2.85 -2.54
N ALA A 248 8.48 2.44 -3.80
CA ALA A 248 7.85 3.13 -4.94
C ALA A 248 6.32 2.92 -5.03
N THR A 249 5.82 1.83 -4.45
CA THR A 249 4.41 1.41 -4.42
C THR A 249 3.69 1.83 -3.15
#